data_AF-A0A0B5ATH4-F1
#
_entry.id   AF-A0A0B5ATH4-F1
#
_cell.length_a   1.000
_cell.length_b   1.000
_cell.length_c   1.000
_cell.angle_alpha   90.00
_cell.angle_beta   90.00
_cell.angle_gamma   90.00
#
_symmetry.space_group_name_H-M   'P 1'
#
loop_
_entity.id
_entity.type
_entity.pdbx_description
1 polymer ?
#
loop_
_entity_poly.entity_id
_entity_poly.type
_entity_poly.pdbx_seq_one_letter_code
_entity_poly.pdbx_strand_id
1 'polypeptide(L)'
;MTIGRNAPCPCMSGQKFKKCCGITGVWDFFKSQGMNYFDESYILKDLFEKDQVFFNYYQQRRGLVKKPVFYLQSDQLNSAASFGNIESDGYMIATKHKKISIEDSIHIAHELEHLVFWDRGFKYLLTNNQNTRAHKFINDLVYDPLINKILHNYGFNLKSYLELSDQIQMKIKPINEDAILLSTLVVKRFLDYRTLNPVVKFDETMFYKHVQQHYSEALPLSEDILQLFEDTELETPNNTEQIMKDIITVIKRPDVYKQISFI
;
A
#
# COMPACT_ATOMS: atom_id res chain seq x y z
N MET A 1 -6.28 5.43 -24.83
CA MET A 1 -7.59 5.70 -25.47
C MET A 1 -7.92 7.19 -25.34
N THR A 2 -8.61 7.79 -26.31
CA THR A 2 -9.05 9.20 -26.23
C THR A 2 -10.49 9.24 -25.74
N ILE A 3 -10.76 9.89 -24.61
CA ILE A 3 -12.13 10.07 -24.10
C ILE A 3 -12.82 11.19 -24.90
N GLY A 4 -13.99 10.88 -25.46
CA GLY A 4 -14.79 11.88 -26.17
C GLY A 4 -15.30 12.98 -25.23
N ARG A 5 -15.29 14.24 -25.70
CA ARG A 5 -15.72 15.42 -24.89
C ARG A 5 -17.11 15.26 -24.23
N ASN A 6 -18.03 14.54 -24.87
CA ASN A 6 -19.40 14.33 -24.38
C ASN A 6 -19.60 12.97 -23.69
N ALA A 7 -18.58 12.11 -23.59
CA ALA A 7 -18.66 10.84 -22.88
C ALA A 7 -18.86 11.05 -21.37
N PRO A 8 -19.42 10.07 -20.64
CA PRO A 8 -19.39 10.06 -19.18
C PRO A 8 -17.96 10.28 -18.67
N CYS A 9 -17.81 11.06 -17.61
CA CYS A 9 -16.50 11.34 -17.05
C CYS A 9 -15.92 10.08 -16.37
N PRO A 10 -14.64 9.72 -16.61
CA PRO A 10 -13.94 8.61 -15.95
C PRO A 10 -13.99 8.61 -14.43
N CYS A 11 -14.12 9.78 -13.83
CA CYS A 11 -14.26 9.91 -12.38
C CYS A 11 -15.64 9.45 -11.88
N MET A 12 -16.53 8.96 -12.75
CA MET A 12 -17.88 8.51 -12.37
C MET A 12 -18.72 9.57 -11.64
N SER A 13 -18.40 10.86 -11.78
CA SER A 13 -19.17 11.97 -11.17
C SER A 13 -20.60 12.11 -11.72
N GLY A 14 -21.00 11.28 -12.68
CA GLY A 14 -22.24 11.42 -13.44
C GLY A 14 -22.23 12.57 -14.46
N GLN A 15 -21.15 13.37 -14.52
CA GLN A 15 -21.04 14.49 -15.46
C GLN A 15 -20.39 14.07 -16.79
N LYS A 16 -20.54 14.91 -17.83
CA LYS A 16 -19.80 14.76 -19.09
C LYS A 16 -18.34 15.13 -18.89
N PHE A 17 -17.41 14.42 -19.55
CA PHE A 17 -15.97 14.66 -19.43
C PHE A 17 -15.58 16.14 -19.56
N LYS A 18 -16.08 16.85 -20.59
CA LYS A 18 -15.80 18.28 -20.81
C LYS A 18 -16.27 19.23 -19.71
N LYS A 19 -17.10 18.76 -18.77
CA LYS A 19 -17.63 19.55 -17.64
C LYS A 19 -17.01 19.14 -16.30
N CYS A 20 -16.12 18.14 -16.30
CA CYS A 20 -15.52 17.58 -15.09
C CYS A 20 -14.00 17.45 -15.30
N CYS A 21 -13.44 16.24 -15.42
CA CYS A 21 -11.99 16.03 -15.57
C CYS A 21 -11.36 16.68 -16.82
N GLY A 22 -12.16 17.06 -17.82
CA GLY A 22 -11.70 17.86 -18.96
C GLY A 22 -11.46 19.34 -18.64
N ILE A 23 -11.89 19.82 -17.46
CA ILE A 23 -11.63 21.18 -16.96
C ILE A 23 -10.55 21.15 -15.88
N THR A 24 -10.53 20.14 -15.01
CA THR A 24 -9.56 20.09 -13.89
C THR A 24 -8.12 19.83 -14.34
N GLY A 25 -7.91 19.41 -15.59
CA GLY A 25 -6.57 19.14 -16.13
C GLY A 25 -5.97 17.81 -15.66
N VAL A 26 -6.64 17.09 -14.75
CA VAL A 26 -6.21 15.78 -14.23
C VAL A 26 -5.92 14.76 -15.33
N TRP A 27 -6.67 14.85 -16.43
CA TRP A 27 -6.51 13.95 -17.57
C TRP A 27 -5.22 14.19 -18.36
N ASP A 28 -4.86 15.46 -18.54
CA ASP A 28 -3.62 15.83 -19.22
C ASP A 28 -2.41 15.50 -18.33
N PHE A 29 -2.57 15.64 -17.01
CA PHE A 29 -1.59 15.15 -16.04
C PHE A 29 -1.29 13.66 -16.22
N PHE A 30 -2.29 12.77 -16.20
CA PHE A 30 -2.06 11.33 -16.38
C PHE A 30 -1.40 10.99 -17.71
N LYS A 31 -1.84 11.62 -18.80
CA LYS A 31 -1.21 11.43 -20.12
C LYS A 31 0.25 11.85 -20.14
N SER A 32 0.59 12.96 -19.49
CA SER A 32 1.98 13.43 -19.40
C SER A 32 2.90 12.44 -18.67
N GLN A 33 2.32 11.66 -17.74
CA GLN A 33 3.01 10.60 -17.00
C GLN A 33 2.99 9.25 -17.72
N GLY A 34 2.53 9.19 -18.96
CA GLY A 34 2.42 7.95 -19.74
C GLY A 34 1.37 6.96 -19.19
N MET A 35 0.42 7.42 -18.38
CA MET A 35 -0.60 6.58 -17.78
C MET A 35 -1.84 6.47 -18.68
N ASN A 36 -2.33 5.25 -18.88
CA ASN A 36 -3.53 4.97 -19.67
C ASN A 36 -4.69 4.58 -18.76
N TYR A 37 -5.76 5.37 -18.76
CA TYR A 37 -6.98 4.99 -18.03
C TYR A 37 -7.76 3.89 -18.73
N PHE A 38 -8.36 3.03 -17.91
CA PHE A 38 -9.33 2.03 -18.30
C PHE A 38 -10.57 2.14 -17.41
N ASP A 39 -11.72 1.85 -18.01
CA ASP A 39 -12.97 1.75 -17.25
C ASP A 39 -12.87 0.65 -16.20
N GLU A 40 -13.36 0.92 -14.99
CA GLU A 40 -13.32 0.00 -13.84
C GLU A 40 -13.97 -1.36 -14.19
N SER A 41 -15.12 -1.36 -14.87
CA SER A 41 -15.80 -2.59 -15.27
C SER A 41 -15.03 -3.37 -16.34
N TYR A 42 -14.22 -2.69 -17.16
CA TYR A 42 -13.40 -3.31 -18.18
C TYR A 42 -12.11 -3.89 -17.59
N ILE A 43 -11.40 -3.12 -16.77
CA ILE A 43 -10.09 -3.52 -16.23
C ILE A 43 -10.22 -4.64 -15.20
N LEU A 44 -11.31 -4.64 -14.42
CA LEU A 44 -11.63 -5.66 -13.41
C LEU A 44 -12.51 -6.80 -13.94
N LYS A 45 -12.80 -6.83 -15.25
CA LYS A 45 -13.74 -7.79 -15.84
C LYS A 45 -13.44 -9.24 -15.45
N ASP A 46 -12.18 -9.66 -15.63
CA ASP A 46 -11.80 -11.05 -15.34
C ASP A 46 -11.90 -11.36 -13.83
N LEU A 47 -11.60 -10.39 -12.97
CA LEU A 47 -11.76 -10.54 -11.52
C LEU A 47 -13.24 -10.69 -11.14
N PHE A 48 -14.13 -9.88 -11.72
CA PHE A 48 -15.57 -9.98 -11.45
C PHE A 48 -16.19 -11.27 -11.97
N GLU A 49 -15.70 -11.79 -13.10
CA GLU A 49 -16.28 -12.98 -13.74
C GLU A 49 -15.70 -14.29 -13.20
N LYS A 50 -14.45 -14.29 -12.69
CA LYS A 50 -13.69 -15.53 -12.45
C LYS A 50 -13.07 -15.63 -11.05
N ASP A 51 -12.99 -14.54 -10.29
CA ASP A 51 -12.45 -14.54 -8.93
C ASP A 51 -13.56 -14.22 -7.91
N GLN A 52 -14.16 -15.26 -7.35
CA GLN A 52 -15.24 -15.11 -6.38
C GLN A 52 -14.78 -14.43 -5.08
N VAL A 53 -13.52 -14.64 -4.66
CA VAL A 53 -12.95 -14.03 -3.46
C VAL A 53 -12.87 -12.52 -3.67
N PHE A 54 -12.28 -12.10 -4.79
CA PHE A 54 -12.20 -10.69 -5.14
C PHE A 54 -13.58 -10.06 -5.32
N PHE A 55 -14.49 -10.72 -6.04
CA PHE A 55 -15.85 -10.21 -6.25
C PHE A 55 -16.58 -9.95 -4.93
N ASN A 56 -16.55 -10.91 -4.00
CA ASN A 56 -17.19 -10.79 -2.68
C ASN A 56 -16.58 -9.65 -1.85
N TYR A 57 -15.26 -9.57 -1.83
CA TYR A 57 -14.53 -8.48 -1.20
C TYR A 57 -14.94 -7.13 -1.80
N TYR A 58 -14.91 -7.01 -3.12
CA TYR A 58 -15.13 -5.75 -3.82
C TYR A 58 -16.54 -5.20 -3.57
N GLN A 59 -17.58 -6.05 -3.63
CA GLN A 59 -18.97 -5.67 -3.36
C GLN A 59 -19.16 -5.03 -1.98
N GLN A 60 -18.41 -5.49 -0.97
CA GLN A 60 -18.52 -4.99 0.40
C GLN A 60 -17.63 -3.78 0.67
N ARG A 61 -16.47 -3.71 0.00
CA ARG A 61 -15.41 -2.75 0.34
C ARG A 61 -15.41 -1.52 -0.56
N ARG A 62 -15.68 -1.67 -1.86
CA ARG A 62 -15.62 -0.56 -2.83
C ARG A 62 -16.53 0.61 -2.47
N GLY A 63 -17.72 0.34 -1.93
CA GLY A 63 -18.70 1.34 -1.53
C GLY A 63 -18.28 2.19 -0.32
N LEU A 64 -17.24 1.79 0.41
CA LEU A 64 -16.67 2.57 1.51
C LEU A 64 -15.76 3.70 1.00
N VAL A 65 -15.31 3.61 -0.26
CA VAL A 65 -14.55 4.66 -0.94
C VAL A 65 -15.53 5.66 -1.56
N LYS A 66 -15.63 6.83 -0.92
CA LYS A 66 -16.56 7.92 -1.22
C LYS A 66 -16.16 8.71 -2.47
N LYS A 67 -14.87 8.74 -2.78
CA LYS A 67 -14.36 9.44 -3.96
C LYS A 67 -14.34 8.54 -5.20
N PRO A 68 -14.33 9.15 -6.40
CA PRO A 68 -13.96 8.46 -7.64
C PRO A 68 -12.66 7.67 -7.54
N VAL A 69 -12.60 6.50 -8.17
CA VAL A 69 -11.36 5.72 -8.31
C VAL A 69 -11.03 5.58 -9.79
N PHE A 70 -9.89 6.13 -10.21
CA PHE A 70 -9.38 6.02 -11.56
C PHE A 70 -8.47 4.80 -11.67
N TYR A 71 -8.80 3.88 -12.57
CA TYR A 71 -7.95 2.74 -12.87
C TYR A 71 -7.01 3.08 -14.03
N LEU A 72 -5.72 3.02 -13.76
CA LEU A 72 -4.66 3.44 -14.66
C LEU A 72 -3.73 2.28 -14.98
N GLN A 73 -3.20 2.24 -16.19
CA GLN A 73 -2.12 1.35 -16.59
C GLN A 73 -0.84 2.16 -16.78
N SER A 74 0.27 1.67 -16.24
CA SER A 74 1.60 2.23 -16.46
C SER A 74 2.66 1.12 -16.52
N ASP A 75 3.49 1.17 -17.55
CA ASP A 75 4.64 0.25 -17.70
C ASP A 75 5.82 0.62 -16.80
N GLN A 76 5.75 1.77 -16.10
CA GLN A 76 6.82 2.30 -15.25
C GLN A 76 6.72 1.86 -13.79
N LEU A 77 5.72 1.04 -13.43
CA LEU A 77 5.56 0.58 -12.04
C LEU A 77 6.68 -0.40 -11.64
N ASN A 78 7.18 -0.25 -10.42
CA ASN A 78 8.09 -1.22 -9.80
C ASN A 78 7.34 -2.29 -8.99
N SER A 79 6.02 -2.16 -8.86
CA SER A 79 5.11 -3.07 -8.16
C SER A 79 4.03 -3.59 -9.12
N ALA A 80 3.24 -4.60 -8.69
CA ALA A 80 2.10 -5.11 -9.46
C ALA A 80 0.97 -4.07 -9.55
N ALA A 81 0.74 -3.34 -8.45
CA ALA A 81 -0.20 -2.24 -8.38
C ALA A 81 0.32 -1.13 -7.44
N SER A 82 -0.30 0.04 -7.50
CA SER A 82 -0.05 1.17 -6.60
C SER A 82 -1.29 2.04 -6.50
N PHE A 83 -1.61 2.53 -5.31
CA PHE A 83 -2.65 3.54 -5.10
C PHE A 83 -2.09 4.97 -5.11
N GLY A 84 -3.00 5.96 -5.16
CA GLY A 84 -2.66 7.36 -4.96
C GLY A 84 -3.88 8.25 -4.76
N ASN A 85 -3.66 9.45 -4.23
CA ASN A 85 -4.69 10.47 -4.03
C ASN A 85 -4.46 11.64 -4.98
N ILE A 86 -5.52 12.07 -5.65
CA ILE A 86 -5.56 13.18 -6.60
C ILE A 86 -6.36 14.30 -5.93
N GLU A 87 -5.90 14.74 -4.75
CA GLU A 87 -6.49 15.83 -3.97
C GLU A 87 -8.03 15.76 -3.85
N SER A 88 -8.74 16.76 -4.37
CA SER A 88 -10.20 16.83 -4.38
C SER A 88 -10.86 16.00 -5.48
N ASP A 89 -10.11 15.58 -6.50
CA ASP A 89 -10.65 15.03 -7.75
C ASP A 89 -10.92 13.52 -7.65
N GLY A 90 -10.15 12.78 -6.84
CA GLY A 90 -10.38 11.35 -6.62
C GLY A 90 -9.16 10.59 -6.13
N TYR A 91 -9.24 9.26 -6.24
CA TYR A 91 -8.14 8.34 -5.98
C TYR A 91 -7.74 7.63 -7.27
N MET A 92 -6.53 7.10 -7.33
CA MET A 92 -6.10 6.23 -8.42
C MET A 92 -5.64 4.87 -7.91
N ILE A 93 -5.84 3.85 -8.73
CA ILE A 93 -5.16 2.57 -8.66
C ILE A 93 -4.47 2.36 -10.01
N ALA A 94 -3.14 2.31 -9.99
CA ALA A 94 -2.30 2.04 -11.15
C ALA A 94 -1.84 0.58 -11.15
N THR A 95 -1.82 -0.05 -12.31
CA THR A 95 -1.30 -1.42 -12.53
C THR A 95 -0.46 -1.51 -13.81
N LYS A 96 0.32 -2.57 -13.98
CA LYS A 96 1.02 -2.86 -15.24
C LYS A 96 0.07 -3.36 -16.33
N HIS A 97 -1.10 -3.84 -15.95
CA HIS A 97 -1.98 -4.60 -16.84
C HIS A 97 -3.14 -3.77 -17.36
N LYS A 98 -3.48 -3.95 -18.65
CA LYS A 98 -4.69 -3.35 -19.24
C LYS A 98 -5.98 -4.05 -18.79
N LYS A 99 -5.84 -5.29 -18.32
CA LYS A 99 -6.87 -6.12 -17.68
C LYS A 99 -6.16 -6.90 -16.60
N ILE A 100 -6.67 -6.86 -15.39
CA ILE A 100 -6.02 -7.50 -14.24
C ILE A 100 -6.37 -8.99 -14.25
N SER A 101 -5.35 -9.84 -14.10
CA SER A 101 -5.54 -11.28 -14.01
C SER A 101 -5.87 -11.71 -12.58
N ILE A 102 -6.40 -12.92 -12.41
CA ILE A 102 -6.81 -13.45 -11.10
C ILE A 102 -5.62 -13.53 -10.14
N GLU A 103 -4.44 -13.82 -10.66
CA GLU A 103 -3.20 -13.92 -9.89
C GLU A 103 -2.83 -12.58 -9.22
N ASP A 104 -3.25 -11.46 -9.81
CA ASP A 104 -3.01 -10.11 -9.30
C ASP A 104 -4.15 -9.56 -8.44
N SER A 105 -5.20 -10.34 -8.17
CA SER A 105 -6.41 -9.84 -7.50
C SER A 105 -6.14 -9.32 -6.09
N ILE A 106 -5.26 -10.01 -5.34
CA ILE A 106 -4.85 -9.58 -4.00
C ILE A 106 -4.12 -8.23 -4.03
N HIS A 107 -3.33 -7.94 -5.07
CA HIS A 107 -2.66 -6.65 -5.20
C HIS A 107 -3.67 -5.52 -5.35
N ILE A 108 -4.69 -5.69 -6.20
CA ILE A 108 -5.73 -4.67 -6.38
C ILE A 108 -6.58 -4.51 -5.12
N ALA A 109 -6.90 -5.60 -4.43
CA ALA A 109 -7.61 -5.55 -3.16
C ALA A 109 -6.80 -4.80 -2.09
N HIS A 110 -5.47 -5.02 -2.05
CA HIS A 110 -4.55 -4.29 -1.18
C HIS A 110 -4.58 -2.79 -1.43
N GLU A 111 -4.43 -2.37 -2.70
CA GLU A 111 -4.49 -0.96 -3.08
C GLU A 111 -5.86 -0.32 -2.76
N LEU A 112 -6.96 -1.07 -2.96
CA LEU A 112 -8.30 -0.58 -2.63
C LEU A 112 -8.49 -0.38 -1.13
N GLU A 113 -7.97 -1.26 -0.28
CA GLU A 113 -8.04 -1.08 1.18
C GLU A 113 -7.29 0.17 1.66
N HIS A 114 -6.17 0.53 1.04
CA HIS A 114 -5.52 1.80 1.35
C HIS A 114 -6.46 2.99 1.15
N LEU A 115 -7.27 2.97 0.09
CA LEU A 115 -8.28 4.01 -0.19
C LEU A 115 -9.41 3.98 0.84
N VAL A 116 -9.87 2.78 1.23
CA VAL A 116 -10.87 2.62 2.29
C VAL A 116 -10.38 3.22 3.60
N PHE A 117 -9.12 2.99 3.97
CA PHE A 117 -8.52 3.56 5.17
C PHE A 117 -8.45 5.10 5.07
N TRP A 118 -8.08 5.63 3.90
CA TRP A 118 -8.07 7.07 3.68
C TRP A 118 -9.43 7.70 3.96
N ASP A 119 -10.52 7.15 3.40
CA ASP A 119 -11.88 7.70 3.57
C ASP A 119 -12.49 7.44 4.96
N ARG A 120 -11.89 6.54 5.74
CA ARG A 120 -12.19 6.31 7.16
C ARG A 120 -11.40 7.23 8.10
N GLY A 121 -10.54 8.10 7.57
CA GLY A 121 -9.80 9.10 8.33
C GLY A 121 -8.43 8.65 8.85
N PHE A 122 -7.91 7.52 8.37
CA PHE A 122 -6.54 7.11 8.67
C PHE A 122 -5.56 8.06 7.96
N LYS A 123 -4.53 8.52 8.68
CA LYS A 123 -3.59 9.53 8.20
C LYS A 123 -2.32 8.91 7.66
N TYR A 124 -1.90 9.32 6.47
CA TYR A 124 -0.63 8.88 5.89
C TYR A 124 0.47 9.89 6.19
N LEU A 125 1.66 9.37 6.48
CA LEU A 125 2.86 10.20 6.52
C LEU A 125 3.20 10.67 5.11
N LEU A 126 3.31 11.97 4.93
CA LEU A 126 3.76 12.62 3.71
C LEU A 126 5.12 13.27 3.96
N THR A 127 5.97 13.32 2.94
CA THR A 127 7.23 14.08 2.99
C THR A 127 7.27 15.09 1.85
N ASN A 128 7.75 16.29 2.16
CA ASN A 128 8.06 17.30 1.14
C ASN A 128 9.43 17.02 0.48
N ASN A 129 10.22 16.09 1.05
CA ASN A 129 11.55 15.74 0.57
C ASN A 129 11.52 14.41 -0.20
N GLN A 130 11.54 14.51 -1.54
CA GLN A 130 11.51 13.37 -2.46
C GLN A 130 12.67 12.37 -2.28
N ASN A 131 13.74 12.75 -1.57
CA ASN A 131 14.92 11.91 -1.38
C ASN A 131 14.83 10.92 -0.21
N THR A 132 13.76 10.95 0.61
CA THR A 132 13.63 10.03 1.76
C THR A 132 12.39 9.13 1.63
N ARG A 133 12.62 7.80 1.56
CA ARG A 133 11.54 6.80 1.50
C ARG A 133 11.04 6.34 2.88
N ALA A 134 11.62 6.86 3.97
CA ALA A 134 11.27 6.48 5.33
C ALA A 134 9.76 6.63 5.64
N HIS A 135 9.12 7.71 5.16
CA HIS A 135 7.67 7.92 5.33
C HIS A 135 6.86 6.75 4.73
N LYS A 136 7.28 6.24 3.56
CA LYS A 136 6.65 5.11 2.90
C LYS A 136 6.84 3.84 3.72
N PHE A 137 8.05 3.57 4.21
CA PHE A 137 8.32 2.36 4.99
C PHE A 137 7.53 2.33 6.30
N ILE A 138 7.35 3.47 6.96
CA ILE A 138 6.52 3.57 8.17
C ILE A 138 5.04 3.38 7.83
N ASN A 139 4.54 4.00 6.74
CA ASN A 139 3.17 3.78 6.29
C ASN A 139 2.93 2.29 5.98
N ASP A 140 3.81 1.65 5.21
CA ASP A 140 3.70 0.24 4.82
C ASP A 140 3.79 -0.68 6.06
N LEU A 141 4.67 -0.39 7.02
CA LEU A 141 4.80 -1.14 8.27
C LEU A 141 3.50 -1.13 9.09
N VAL A 142 2.82 0.02 9.17
CA VAL A 142 1.60 0.16 9.99
C VAL A 142 0.37 -0.35 9.24
N TYR A 143 0.23 -0.02 7.96
CA TYR A 143 -0.99 -0.30 7.21
C TYR A 143 -1.04 -1.69 6.61
N ASP A 144 0.07 -2.21 6.07
CA ASP A 144 0.02 -3.47 5.34
C ASP A 144 -0.42 -4.64 6.23
N PRO A 145 0.04 -4.79 7.49
CA PRO A 145 -0.46 -5.87 8.35
C PRO A 145 -1.97 -5.77 8.64
N LEU A 146 -2.50 -4.55 8.79
CA LEU A 146 -3.93 -4.33 8.98
C LEU A 146 -4.74 -4.70 7.73
N ILE A 147 -4.25 -4.28 6.56
CA ILE A 147 -4.86 -4.60 5.28
C ILE A 147 -4.80 -6.11 5.03
N ASN A 148 -3.64 -6.74 5.24
CA ASN A 148 -3.42 -8.16 5.07
C ASN A 148 -4.33 -9.00 5.99
N LYS A 149 -4.57 -8.56 7.23
CA LYS A 149 -5.58 -9.17 8.12
C LYS A 149 -6.98 -9.12 7.53
N ILE A 150 -7.38 -7.98 6.95
CA ILE A 150 -8.69 -7.84 6.28
C ILE A 150 -8.75 -8.78 5.07
N LEU A 151 -7.76 -8.75 4.18
CA LEU A 151 -7.74 -9.60 2.99
C LEU A 151 -7.73 -11.09 3.34
N HIS A 152 -6.98 -11.49 4.37
CA HIS A 152 -6.99 -12.86 4.85
C HIS A 152 -8.38 -13.30 5.30
N ASN A 153 -9.11 -12.44 6.03
CA ASN A 153 -10.49 -12.73 6.46
C ASN A 153 -11.48 -12.88 5.28
N TYR A 154 -11.20 -12.25 4.14
CA TYR A 154 -11.99 -12.44 2.91
C TYR A 154 -11.63 -13.72 2.14
N GLY A 155 -10.59 -14.44 2.57
CA GLY A 155 -10.16 -15.69 1.95
C GLY A 155 -9.08 -15.53 0.88
N PHE A 156 -8.44 -14.36 0.77
CA PHE A 156 -7.28 -14.22 -0.11
C PHE A 156 -6.12 -15.10 0.37
N ASN A 157 -5.37 -15.66 -0.57
CA ASN A 157 -4.19 -16.50 -0.27
C ASN A 157 -3.00 -15.62 0.15
N LEU A 158 -3.06 -15.14 1.39
CA LEU A 158 -2.02 -14.30 1.98
C LEU A 158 -0.67 -15.05 2.10
N LYS A 159 -0.68 -16.37 2.30
CA LYS A 159 0.55 -17.16 2.40
C LYS A 159 1.40 -17.06 1.15
N SER A 160 0.83 -17.38 -0.02
CA SER A 160 1.58 -17.31 -1.29
C SER A 160 2.01 -15.88 -1.64
N TYR A 161 1.19 -14.88 -1.27
CA TYR A 161 1.53 -13.48 -1.42
C TYR A 161 2.76 -13.08 -0.59
N LEU A 162 2.82 -13.46 0.69
CA LEU A 162 3.95 -13.16 1.57
C LEU A 162 5.22 -13.90 1.16
N GLU A 163 5.11 -15.18 0.78
CA GLU A 163 6.25 -15.97 0.29
C GLU A 163 6.88 -15.34 -0.97
N LEU A 164 6.06 -14.86 -1.92
CA LEU A 164 6.55 -14.14 -3.10
C LEU A 164 7.22 -12.82 -2.70
N SER A 165 6.63 -12.09 -1.74
CA SER A 165 7.15 -10.83 -1.25
C SER A 165 8.53 -10.99 -0.60
N ASP A 166 8.72 -12.02 0.24
CA ASP A 166 10.00 -12.37 0.84
C ASP A 166 11.05 -12.74 -0.22
N GLN A 167 10.68 -13.58 -1.20
CA GLN A 167 11.57 -13.97 -2.28
C GLN A 167 12.07 -12.77 -3.10
N ILE A 168 11.22 -11.77 -3.32
CA ILE A 168 11.61 -10.55 -4.03
C ILE A 168 12.52 -9.72 -3.13
N GLN A 169 12.11 -9.43 -1.89
CA GLN A 169 12.83 -8.52 -1.00
C GLN A 169 14.20 -9.05 -0.59
N MET A 170 14.32 -10.35 -0.24
CA MET A 170 15.62 -10.96 0.10
C MET A 170 16.64 -10.93 -1.06
N LYS A 171 16.19 -10.68 -2.31
CA LYS A 171 17.06 -10.58 -3.49
C LYS A 171 17.46 -9.13 -3.84
N ILE A 172 16.88 -8.13 -3.18
CA ILE A 172 17.17 -6.72 -3.45
C ILE A 172 18.52 -6.36 -2.80
N LYS A 173 19.59 -6.44 -3.61
CA LYS A 173 20.97 -6.07 -3.23
C LYS A 173 21.16 -4.69 -2.55
N PRO A 174 20.39 -3.62 -2.85
CA PRO A 174 20.54 -2.32 -2.18
C PRO A 174 19.86 -2.20 -0.80
N ILE A 175 19.37 -3.30 -0.21
CA ILE A 175 18.96 -3.30 1.21
C ILE A 175 20.14 -2.95 2.15
N ASN A 176 21.37 -3.06 1.64
CA ASN A 176 22.66 -2.90 2.33
C ASN A 176 22.93 -1.60 3.11
N GLU A 177 22.14 -0.53 2.99
CA GLU A 177 22.54 0.77 3.56
C GLU A 177 21.44 1.51 4.35
N ASP A 178 20.21 0.99 4.39
CA ASP A 178 19.10 1.63 5.09
C ASP A 178 18.61 0.76 6.24
N ALA A 179 19.25 0.92 7.40
CA ALA A 179 18.90 0.22 8.64
C ALA A 179 17.43 0.44 9.04
N ILE A 180 16.84 1.59 8.70
CA ILE A 180 15.43 1.89 9.00
C ILE A 180 14.52 1.05 8.10
N LEU A 181 14.82 0.97 6.80
CA LEU A 181 14.10 0.10 5.88
C LEU A 181 14.16 -1.36 6.35
N LEU A 182 15.35 -1.87 6.66
CA LEU A 182 15.53 -3.23 7.17
C LEU A 182 14.70 -3.47 8.42
N SER A 183 14.80 -2.58 9.40
CA SER A 183 14.12 -2.75 10.68
C SER A 183 12.60 -2.75 10.53
N THR A 184 12.07 -1.82 9.73
CA THR A 184 10.64 -1.74 9.46
C THR A 184 10.14 -2.96 8.66
N LEU A 185 10.91 -3.48 7.70
CA LEU A 185 10.54 -4.71 6.98
C LEU A 185 10.52 -5.94 7.88
N VAL A 186 11.49 -6.11 8.79
CA VAL A 186 11.50 -7.23 9.74
C VAL A 186 10.24 -7.25 10.58
N VAL A 187 9.88 -6.12 11.18
CA VAL A 187 8.67 -6.02 11.99
C VAL A 187 7.41 -6.24 11.16
N LYS A 188 7.31 -5.59 9.99
CA LYS A 188 6.18 -5.77 9.08
C LYS A 188 5.97 -7.24 8.73
N ARG A 189 7.05 -7.95 8.37
CA ARG A 189 6.97 -9.38 8.02
C ARG A 189 6.52 -10.23 9.18
N PHE A 190 7.01 -9.97 10.38
CA PHE A 190 6.51 -10.65 11.55
C PHE A 190 5.01 -10.44 11.77
N LEU A 191 4.54 -9.20 11.69
CA LEU A 191 3.12 -8.87 11.85
C LEU A 191 2.25 -9.54 10.77
N ASP A 192 2.73 -9.56 9.53
CA ASP A 192 2.10 -10.26 8.41
C ASP A 192 2.00 -11.77 8.68
N TYR A 193 3.09 -12.44 9.08
CA TYR A 193 3.08 -13.87 9.39
C TYR A 193 2.27 -14.20 10.64
N ARG A 194 2.19 -13.29 11.61
CA ARG A 194 1.34 -13.45 12.81
C ARG A 194 -0.15 -13.47 12.45
N THR A 195 -0.54 -12.82 11.36
CA THR A 195 -1.90 -12.94 10.81
C THR A 195 -2.21 -14.37 10.35
N LEU A 196 -1.23 -15.08 9.77
CA LEU A 196 -1.38 -16.47 9.34
C LEU A 196 -1.23 -17.47 10.49
N ASN A 197 -0.34 -17.17 11.45
CA ASN A 197 -0.03 -18.01 12.59
C ASN A 197 0.14 -17.15 13.85
N PRO A 198 -0.90 -17.00 14.69
CA PRO A 198 -0.85 -16.12 15.86
C PRO A 198 0.22 -16.46 16.90
N VAL A 199 0.75 -17.68 16.89
CA VAL A 199 1.78 -18.15 17.85
C VAL A 199 3.20 -18.13 17.28
N VAL A 200 3.40 -17.62 16.06
CA VAL A 200 4.75 -17.47 15.49
C VAL A 200 5.58 -16.55 16.35
N LYS A 201 6.85 -16.90 16.59
CA LYS A 201 7.80 -16.03 17.30
C LYS A 201 8.52 -15.11 16.33
N PHE A 202 9.01 -14.00 16.86
CA PHE A 202 9.67 -12.96 16.06
C PHE A 202 10.88 -13.49 15.28
N ASP A 203 11.70 -14.30 15.97
CA ASP A 203 12.91 -14.92 15.47
C ASP A 203 12.68 -16.14 14.55
N GLU A 204 11.43 -16.60 14.42
CA GLU A 204 11.09 -17.77 13.61
C GLU A 204 10.86 -17.44 12.13
N THR A 205 10.58 -16.19 11.80
CA THR A 205 10.28 -15.77 10.42
C THR A 205 11.51 -15.90 9.50
N MET A 206 11.26 -16.26 8.23
CA MET A 206 12.35 -16.43 7.25
C MET A 206 13.11 -15.12 7.03
N PHE A 207 12.40 -14.00 6.96
CA PHE A 207 13.00 -12.68 6.78
C PHE A 207 13.86 -12.27 7.98
N TYR A 208 13.41 -12.51 9.22
CA TYR A 208 14.25 -12.28 10.41
C TYR A 208 15.55 -13.08 10.34
N LYS A 209 15.49 -14.38 10.04
CA LYS A 209 16.68 -15.24 9.93
C LYS A 209 17.66 -14.76 8.87
N HIS A 210 17.14 -14.24 7.75
CA HIS A 210 17.97 -13.63 6.71
C HIS A 210 18.66 -12.36 7.20
N VAL A 211 17.92 -11.44 7.85
CA VAL A 211 18.50 -10.22 8.43
C VAL A 211 19.52 -10.56 9.52
N GLN A 212 19.25 -11.54 10.38
CA GLN A 212 20.20 -11.97 11.41
C GLN A 212 21.54 -12.46 10.83
N GLN A 213 21.50 -13.14 9.68
CA GLN A 213 22.71 -13.67 9.04
C GLN A 213 23.53 -12.62 8.30
N HIS A 214 22.88 -11.57 7.79
CA HIS A 214 23.51 -10.63 6.85
C HIS A 214 23.57 -9.18 7.34
N TYR A 215 22.69 -8.79 8.26
CA TYR A 215 22.40 -7.40 8.66
C TYR A 215 21.96 -7.30 10.14
N SER A 216 22.62 -8.03 11.03
CA SER A 216 22.22 -8.16 12.44
C SER A 216 22.08 -6.82 13.20
N GLU A 217 22.75 -5.77 12.73
CA GLU A 217 22.70 -4.41 13.27
C GLU A 217 21.31 -3.76 13.19
N ALA A 218 20.43 -4.24 12.30
CA ALA A 218 19.05 -3.75 12.20
C ALA A 218 18.11 -4.36 13.26
N LEU A 219 18.49 -5.48 13.89
CA LEU A 219 17.59 -6.20 14.81
C LEU A 219 17.24 -5.43 16.09
N PRO A 220 18.16 -4.72 16.77
CA PRO A 220 17.80 -3.97 17.97
C PRO A 220 16.71 -2.91 17.72
N LEU A 221 16.80 -2.18 16.60
CA LEU A 221 15.76 -1.21 16.22
C LEU A 221 14.46 -1.91 15.84
N SER A 222 14.52 -3.11 15.26
CA SER A 222 13.34 -3.92 14.94
C SER A 222 12.60 -4.34 16.21
N GLU A 223 13.31 -4.78 17.25
CA GLU A 223 12.74 -5.14 18.56
C GLU A 223 12.08 -3.94 19.24
N ASP A 224 12.77 -2.80 19.26
CA ASP A 224 12.23 -1.54 19.80
C ASP A 224 10.94 -1.12 19.09
N ILE A 225 10.90 -1.23 17.75
CA ILE A 225 9.70 -0.93 16.96
C ILE A 225 8.60 -1.94 17.27
N LEU A 226 8.90 -3.24 17.33
CA LEU A 226 7.90 -4.28 17.60
C LEU A 226 7.20 -4.09 18.94
N GLN A 227 7.93 -3.68 19.98
CA GLN A 227 7.36 -3.45 21.30
C GLN A 227 6.22 -2.41 21.25
N LEU A 228 6.33 -1.38 20.39
CA LEU A 228 5.26 -0.39 20.20
C LEU A 228 3.94 -1.01 19.69
N PHE A 229 4.03 -2.07 18.89
CA PHE A 229 2.86 -2.78 18.36
C PHE A 229 2.22 -3.72 19.38
N GLU A 230 2.99 -4.29 20.30
CA GLU A 230 2.44 -5.13 21.38
C GLU A 230 1.62 -4.32 22.38
N ASP A 231 1.99 -3.05 22.56
CA ASP A 231 1.36 -2.14 23.52
C ASP A 231 0.17 -1.34 22.94
N THR A 232 -0.11 -1.48 21.63
CA THR A 232 -1.08 -0.61 20.92
C THR A 232 -2.10 -1.39 20.07
N GLU A 233 -3.39 -1.13 20.29
CA GLU A 233 -4.46 -1.64 19.44
C GLU A 233 -4.62 -0.81 18.14
N LEU A 234 -4.31 -1.38 16.97
CA LEU A 234 -4.20 -0.62 15.71
C LEU A 234 -5.49 -0.44 14.90
N GLU A 235 -6.65 -0.80 15.44
CA GLU A 235 -7.89 -0.84 14.66
C GLU A 235 -8.58 0.53 14.47
N THR A 236 -8.01 1.61 15.07
CA THR A 236 -8.58 2.97 15.01
C THR A 236 -7.62 3.99 14.39
N PRO A 237 -8.12 5.03 13.68
CA PRO A 237 -7.28 6.07 13.11
C PRO A 237 -6.37 6.77 14.12
N ASN A 238 -6.87 7.01 15.34
CA ASN A 238 -6.11 7.68 16.39
C ASN A 238 -4.94 6.82 16.87
N ASN A 239 -5.15 5.52 17.06
CA ASN A 239 -4.10 4.62 17.51
C ASN A 239 -3.05 4.38 16.41
N THR A 240 -3.48 4.29 15.15
CA THR A 240 -2.58 4.26 14.00
C THR A 240 -1.74 5.54 13.91
N GLU A 241 -2.33 6.71 14.10
CA GLU A 241 -1.58 7.98 14.11
C GLU A 241 -0.59 8.02 15.28
N GLN A 242 -0.99 7.53 16.45
CA GLN A 242 -0.14 7.50 17.64
C GLN A 242 1.05 6.56 17.42
N ILE A 243 0.84 5.33 16.96
CA ILE A 243 1.96 4.40 16.73
C ILE A 243 2.93 4.95 15.67
N MET A 244 2.43 5.64 14.64
CA MET A 244 3.31 6.28 13.65
C MET A 244 4.20 7.35 14.30
N LYS A 245 3.66 8.16 15.22
CA LYS A 245 4.44 9.16 15.97
C LYS A 245 5.48 8.50 16.89
N ASP A 246 5.12 7.39 17.51
CA ASP A 246 6.01 6.66 18.41
C ASP A 246 7.15 5.99 17.62
N ILE A 247 6.83 5.37 16.48
CA ILE A 247 7.82 4.82 15.53
C ILE A 247 8.78 5.93 15.05
N ILE A 248 8.25 7.10 14.66
CA ILE A 248 9.09 8.24 14.27
C ILE A 248 10.02 8.64 15.41
N THR A 249 9.54 8.65 16.64
CA THR A 249 10.33 9.02 17.82
C THR A 249 11.46 8.00 18.08
N VAL A 250 11.16 6.71 17.96
CA VAL A 250 12.14 5.62 18.08
C VAL A 250 13.20 5.69 16.97
N ILE A 251 12.78 5.95 15.73
CA ILE A 251 13.69 6.05 14.59
C ILE A 251 14.56 7.32 14.66
N LYS A 252 14.04 8.43 15.19
CA LYS A 252 14.74 9.73 15.32
C LYS A 252 15.68 9.82 16.52
N ARG A 253 15.99 8.71 17.18
CA ARG A 253 16.89 8.64 18.32
C ARG A 253 18.29 9.19 17.97
N PRO A 254 18.91 10.06 18.81
CA PRO A 254 20.23 10.65 18.57
C PRO A 254 21.38 9.66 18.40
N ASP A 255 21.23 8.47 18.98
CA ASP A 255 22.09 7.29 18.89
C ASP A 255 21.89 6.47 17.61
N VAL A 256 20.80 6.71 16.88
CA VAL A 256 20.42 5.98 15.66
C VAL A 256 20.67 6.80 14.40
N TYR A 257 20.30 8.10 14.32
CA TYR A 257 20.57 8.95 13.13
C TYR A 257 20.59 10.47 13.43
N LYS A 258 21.70 11.16 13.12
CA LYS A 258 21.97 12.58 13.47
C LYS A 258 21.40 13.66 12.52
N GLN A 259 20.74 13.33 11.43
CA GLN A 259 20.32 14.35 10.45
C GLN A 259 18.97 14.06 9.80
N ILE A 260 17.89 14.46 10.46
CA ILE A 260 16.69 14.94 9.76
C ILE A 260 16.09 16.10 10.56
N SER A 261 16.19 17.31 10.02
CA SER A 261 15.39 18.46 10.44
C SER A 261 13.97 18.34 9.87
N PHE A 262 12.97 18.62 10.70
CA PHE A 262 11.63 18.94 10.22
C PHE A 262 11.62 20.37 9.68
N ILE A 263 10.86 20.59 8.61
CA ILE A 263 10.11 21.83 8.43
C ILE A 263 8.67 21.49 8.81
#